data_AF-A0A679GR31-F1
#
_entry.id   AF-A0A679GR31-F1
#
_cell.length_a   1.000
_cell.length_b   1.000
_cell.length_c   1.000
_cell.angle_alpha   90.00
_cell.angle_beta   90.00
_cell.angle_gamma   90.00
#
_symmetry.space_group_name_H-M   'P 1'
#
loop_
_entity.id
_entity.type
_entity.pdbx_description
1 polymer ?
#
loop_
_entity_poly.entity_id
_entity_poly.type
_entity_poly.pdbx_seq_one_letter_code
_entity_poly.pdbx_strand_id
1 'polypeptide(L)'
;MGVLEVCLDVLEIRNWISEKLMLIRSDISKEAFSDISHYMTHGEYEMAFEYLLLEVMDLKLNEKFIDGEVVEIAVCLGLDRDYHYDENFWQRLSSIWGRILYEVAES
;
A
#
# COMPACT_ATOMS: atom_id res chain seq x y z
N MET A 1 6.17 -20.48 -18.56
CA MET A 1 7.20 -19.87 -17.68
C MET A 1 7.23 -18.40 -18.05
N GLY A 2 6.70 -17.55 -17.20
CA GLY A 2 6.55 -16.11 -17.43
C GLY A 2 5.77 -15.52 -16.26
N VAL A 3 6.40 -15.52 -15.09
CA VAL A 3 5.82 -14.92 -13.88
C VAL A 3 6.08 -13.42 -13.98
N LEU A 4 4.99 -12.65 -13.90
CA LEU A 4 4.88 -11.20 -13.81
C LEU A 4 6.20 -10.42 -13.60
N GLU A 5 6.71 -9.78 -14.65
CA GLU A 5 7.58 -8.60 -14.52
C GLU A 5 6.83 -7.40 -15.06
N VAL A 6 5.87 -6.90 -14.29
CA VAL A 6 5.51 -5.49 -14.35
C VAL A 6 5.58 -4.98 -12.91
N CYS A 7 6.79 -4.72 -12.43
CA CYS A 7 6.91 -3.80 -11.31
C CYS A 7 6.45 -2.44 -11.83
N LEU A 8 5.41 -1.88 -11.22
CA LEU A 8 5.02 -0.49 -11.46
C LEU A 8 6.25 0.40 -11.32
N ASP A 9 6.39 1.38 -12.21
CA ASP A 9 7.51 2.30 -12.11
C ASP A 9 7.38 3.18 -10.86
N VAL A 10 8.49 3.74 -10.38
CA VAL A 10 8.52 4.57 -9.16
C VAL A 10 7.57 5.78 -9.25
N LEU A 11 7.36 6.32 -10.46
CA LEU A 11 6.44 7.43 -10.68
C LEU A 11 4.98 6.98 -10.58
N GLU A 12 4.64 5.79 -11.08
CA GLU A 12 3.32 5.18 -10.94
C GLU A 12 2.98 4.92 -9.47
N ILE A 13 3.90 4.33 -8.71
CA ILE A 13 3.72 4.11 -7.26
C ILE A 13 3.52 5.44 -6.53
N ARG A 14 4.35 6.44 -6.83
CA ARG A 14 4.23 7.78 -6.24
C ARG A 14 2.86 8.40 -6.54
N ASN A 15 2.42 8.35 -7.81
CA ASN A 15 1.15 8.92 -8.21
C ASN A 15 0.00 8.19 -7.49
N TRP A 16 0.06 6.87 -7.41
CA TRP A 16 -0.93 6.07 -6.71
C TRP A 16 -1.04 6.46 -5.24
N ILE A 17 0.08 6.53 -4.50
CA ILE A 17 0.10 6.93 -3.08
C ILE A 17 -0.50 8.34 -2.93
N SER A 18 -0.12 9.27 -3.81
CA SER A 18 -0.62 10.64 -3.74
C SER A 18 -2.12 10.74 -4.00
N GLU A 19 -2.65 9.99 -4.97
CA GLU A 19 -4.08 9.95 -5.29
C GLU A 19 -4.87 9.37 -4.12
N LYS A 20 -4.42 8.25 -3.56
CA LYS A 20 -5.08 7.59 -2.44
C LYS A 20 -5.01 8.41 -1.14
N LEU A 21 -3.88 9.05 -0.87
CA LEU A 21 -3.76 9.96 0.28
C LEU A 21 -4.74 11.13 0.16
N MET A 22 -4.90 11.69 -1.04
CA MET A 22 -5.85 12.77 -1.28
C MET A 22 -7.31 12.31 -1.17
N LEU A 23 -7.60 11.06 -1.56
CA LEU A 23 -8.93 10.45 -1.46
C LEU A 23 -9.41 10.32 0.00
N ILE A 24 -8.51 10.02 0.93
CA ILE A 24 -8.85 9.83 2.36
C ILE A 24 -8.47 11.03 3.23
N ARG A 25 -8.04 12.15 2.64
CA ARG A 25 -7.51 13.33 3.35
C ARG A 25 -8.45 13.88 4.44
N SER A 26 -9.76 13.78 4.23
CA SER A 26 -10.76 14.25 5.21
C SER A 26 -10.97 13.30 6.38
N ASP A 27 -10.52 12.05 6.24
CA ASP A 27 -10.75 10.98 7.22
C ASP A 27 -9.53 10.78 8.14
N ILE A 28 -8.31 11.02 7.62
CA ILE A 28 -7.06 10.86 8.38
C ILE A 28 -6.69 12.10 9.18
N SER A 29 -5.83 11.92 10.19
CA SER A 29 -5.29 13.03 10.97
C SER A 29 -4.39 13.95 10.14
N LYS A 30 -4.24 15.21 10.58
CA LYS A 30 -3.28 16.14 9.95
C LYS A 30 -1.83 15.68 10.10
N GLU A 31 -1.53 14.98 11.19
CA GLU A 31 -0.21 14.44 11.49
C GLU A 31 0.12 13.30 10.52
N ALA A 32 -0.77 12.30 10.39
CA ALA A 32 -0.62 11.22 9.41
C ALA A 32 -0.46 11.76 7.98
N PHE A 33 -1.29 12.73 7.57
CA PHE A 33 -1.15 13.36 6.25
C PHE A 33 0.23 14.03 6.07
N SER A 34 0.70 14.74 7.10
CA SER A 34 1.99 15.45 7.07
C SER A 34 3.15 14.46 6.97
N ASP A 35 3.14 13.40 7.76
CA ASP A 35 4.21 12.40 7.80
C ASP A 35 4.27 11.62 6.47
N ILE A 36 3.14 11.13 5.97
CA ILE A 36 3.09 10.45 4.66
C ILE A 36 3.59 11.37 3.55
N SER A 37 3.19 12.66 3.55
CA SER A 37 3.68 13.64 2.58
C SER A 37 5.19 13.89 2.70
N HIS A 38 5.74 13.82 3.93
CA HIS A 38 7.16 13.96 4.17
C HIS A 38 7.96 12.81 3.56
N TYR A 39 7.54 11.56 3.79
CA TYR A 39 8.16 10.37 3.19
C TYR A 39 8.11 10.40 1.66
N MET A 40 6.96 10.79 1.10
CA MET A 40 6.79 11.00 -0.34
C MET A 40 7.77 12.04 -0.94
N THR A 41 8.15 13.05 -0.15
CA THR A 41 9.11 14.09 -0.59
C THR A 41 10.55 13.59 -0.57
N HIS A 42 10.87 12.62 0.30
CA HIS A 42 12.20 12.04 0.44
C HIS A 42 12.41 10.77 -0.41
N GLY A 43 11.36 10.29 -1.08
CA GLY A 43 11.42 9.07 -1.90
C GLY A 43 11.34 7.77 -1.11
N GLU A 44 10.91 7.86 0.15
CA GLU A 44 10.71 6.73 1.08
C GLU A 44 9.29 6.16 0.86
N TYR A 45 9.06 5.60 -0.33
CA TYR A 45 7.73 5.19 -0.77
C TYR A 45 7.19 3.97 -0.01
N GLU A 46 8.07 3.08 0.41
CA GLU A 46 7.79 1.95 1.28
C GLU A 46 7.17 2.41 2.60
N MET A 47 7.78 3.41 3.25
CA MET A 47 7.27 4.00 4.50
C MET A 47 5.96 4.76 4.28
N ALA A 48 5.90 5.56 3.21
CA ALA A 48 4.69 6.30 2.86
C ALA A 48 3.50 5.37 2.61
N PHE A 49 3.72 4.28 1.88
CA PHE A 49 2.69 3.31 1.51
C PHE A 49 2.25 2.48 2.71
N GLU A 50 3.18 1.96 3.51
CA GLU A 50 2.84 1.20 4.72
C GLU A 50 1.99 2.04 5.67
N TYR A 51 2.42 3.28 5.96
CA TYR A 51 1.67 4.16 6.85
C TYR A 51 0.29 4.53 6.29
N LEU A 52 0.20 4.84 4.99
CA LEU A 52 -1.08 5.07 4.33
C LEU A 52 -2.04 3.89 4.53
N LEU A 53 -1.57 2.66 4.31
CA LEU A 53 -2.41 1.49 4.45
C LEU A 53 -2.78 1.19 5.89
N LEU A 54 -1.90 1.43 6.86
CA LEU A 54 -2.25 1.30 8.27
C LEU A 54 -3.40 2.24 8.66
N GLU A 55 -3.36 3.50 8.22
CA GLU A 55 -4.47 4.45 8.41
C GLU A 55 -5.77 3.93 7.77
N VAL A 56 -5.69 3.40 6.55
CA VAL A 56 -6.86 2.83 5.85
C VAL A 56 -7.43 1.63 6.61
N MET A 57 -6.58 0.73 7.08
CA MET A 57 -7.00 -0.45 7.83
C MET A 57 -7.63 -0.08 9.18
N ASP A 58 -7.00 0.83 9.93
CA ASP A 58 -7.44 1.24 11.26
C ASP A 58 -8.76 2.02 11.20
N LEU A 59 -8.92 2.88 10.20
CA LEU A 59 -10.15 3.64 9.94
C LEU A 59 -11.21 2.83 9.19
N LYS A 60 -10.89 1.60 8.78
CA LYS A 60 -11.76 0.70 8.00
C LYS A 60 -12.26 1.33 6.70
N LEU A 61 -11.35 1.98 5.96
CA LEU A 61 -11.62 2.65 4.68
C LEU A 61 -11.26 1.78 3.47
N ASN A 62 -11.12 0.47 3.68
CA ASN A 62 -10.55 -0.47 2.71
C ASN A 62 -11.34 -0.49 1.39
N GLU A 63 -12.65 -0.25 1.44
CA GLU A 63 -13.54 -0.17 0.28
C GLU A 63 -13.25 1.00 -0.67
N LYS A 64 -12.46 1.98 -0.24
CA LYS A 64 -12.00 3.10 -1.08
C LYS A 64 -10.82 2.70 -1.99
N PHE A 65 -10.26 1.50 -1.79
CA PHE A 65 -9.07 1.00 -2.47
C PHE A 65 -9.44 -0.21 -3.34
N ILE A 66 -8.81 -0.34 -4.51
CA ILE A 66 -9.04 -1.48 -5.41
C ILE A 66 -8.09 -2.60 -4.99
N ASP A 67 -8.66 -3.77 -4.71
CA ASP A 67 -7.97 -4.85 -4.01
C ASP A 67 -6.71 -5.39 -4.70
N GLY A 68 -6.66 -5.39 -6.05
CA GLY A 68 -5.56 -5.98 -6.81
C GLY A 68 -4.26 -5.18 -6.77
N GLU A 69 -4.34 -3.85 -6.87
CA GLU A 69 -3.16 -2.98 -6.96
C GLU A 69 -2.42 -2.88 -5.62
N VAL A 70 -3.15 -2.96 -4.49
CA VAL A 70 -2.60 -2.80 -3.15
C VAL A 70 -1.55 -3.87 -2.85
N VAL A 71 -1.86 -5.13 -3.16
CA VAL A 71 -0.96 -6.26 -2.90
C VAL A 71 0.25 -6.19 -3.82
N GLU A 72 0.05 -5.88 -5.10
CA GLU A 72 1.14 -5.78 -6.08
C GLU A 72 2.12 -4.66 -5.71
N ILE A 73 1.63 -3.47 -5.35
CA ILE A 73 2.49 -2.36 -4.91
C ILE A 73 3.24 -2.71 -3.63
N ALA A 74 2.58 -3.36 -2.66
CA ALA A 74 3.22 -3.78 -1.42
C ALA A 74 4.41 -4.73 -1.67
N VAL A 75 4.24 -5.70 -2.57
CA VAL A 75 5.33 -6.61 -2.99
C VAL A 75 6.41 -5.86 -3.75
N CYS A 76 6.06 -4.94 -4.66
CA CYS A 76 7.02 -4.12 -5.40
C CYS A 76 7.90 -3.28 -4.47
N LEU A 77 7.32 -2.78 -3.37
CA LEU A 77 8.03 -2.02 -2.33
C LEU A 77 8.77 -2.91 -1.33
N GLY A 78 8.68 -4.24 -1.45
CA GLY A 78 9.38 -5.18 -0.57
C GLY A 78 8.76 -5.34 0.82
N LEU A 79 7.53 -4.88 1.02
CA LEU A 79 6.84 -4.94 2.32
C LEU A 79 6.37 -6.36 2.70
N ASP A 80 6.55 -7.32 1.79
CA ASP A 80 6.41 -8.76 2.06
C ASP A 80 7.60 -9.33 2.85
N ARG A 81 8.73 -8.59 2.88
CA ARG A 81 10.01 -9.02 3.47
C ARG A 81 10.47 -8.12 4.61
N ASP A 82 10.13 -6.83 4.57
CA ASP A 82 10.52 -5.84 5.58
C ASP A 82 9.32 -4.98 5.98
N TYR A 83 9.32 -4.48 7.21
CA TYR A 83 8.26 -3.59 7.73
C TYR A 83 8.90 -2.44 8.50
N HIS A 84 8.26 -1.27 8.46
CA HIS A 84 8.76 -0.05 9.08
C HIS A 84 7.94 0.37 10.30
N TYR A 85 6.66 0.01 10.37
CA TYR A 85 5.74 0.47 11.42
C TYR A 85 5.04 -0.67 12.15
N ASP A 86 4.57 -1.69 11.43
CA ASP A 86 3.82 -2.80 12.02
C ASP A 86 4.39 -4.15 11.59
N GLU A 87 4.91 -4.91 12.55
CA GLU A 87 5.43 -6.28 12.31
C GLU A 87 4.39 -7.24 11.75
N ASN A 88 3.10 -6.94 11.97
CA ASN A 88 1.98 -7.72 11.46
C ASN A 88 1.39 -7.12 10.18
N PHE A 89 2.01 -6.10 9.59
CA PHE A 89 1.52 -5.40 8.40
C PHE A 89 1.06 -6.36 7.30
N TRP A 90 1.93 -7.30 6.89
CA TRP A 90 1.62 -8.24 5.82
C TRP A 90 0.45 -9.17 6.16
N GLN A 91 0.36 -9.61 7.42
CA GLN A 91 -0.76 -10.43 7.88
C GLN A 91 -2.08 -9.66 7.83
N ARG A 92 -2.07 -8.39 8.24
CA ARG A 92 -3.25 -7.52 8.20
C ARG A 92 -3.68 -7.23 6.76
N LEU A 93 -2.72 -6.88 5.90
CA LEU A 93 -2.93 -6.63 4.49
C LEU A 93 -3.52 -7.85 3.80
N SER A 94 -2.92 -9.04 3.97
CA SER A 94 -3.41 -10.28 3.37
C SER A 94 -4.78 -10.71 3.91
N SER A 95 -5.12 -10.38 5.15
CA SER A 95 -6.47 -10.64 5.68
C SER A 95 -7.57 -9.81 5.02
N ILE A 96 -7.23 -8.63 4.50
CA ILE A 96 -8.19 -7.70 3.87
C ILE A 96 -8.17 -7.89 2.35
N TRP A 97 -6.98 -7.90 1.75
CA TRP A 97 -6.74 -7.86 0.31
C TRP A 97 -6.10 -9.12 -0.28
N GLY A 98 -5.64 -10.06 0.55
CA GLY A 98 -4.87 -11.23 0.12
C GLY A 98 -5.67 -12.30 -0.64
N ARG A 99 -6.98 -12.14 -0.86
CA ARG A 99 -7.79 -13.11 -1.60
C ARG A 99 -7.43 -13.23 -3.09
N ILE A 100 -6.64 -12.30 -3.64
CA ILE A 100 -6.31 -12.26 -5.06
C ILE A 100 -5.12 -13.17 -5.43
N LEU A 101 -4.22 -13.50 -4.50
CA LEU A 101 -3.02 -14.30 -4.82
C LEU A 101 -3.29 -15.80 -5.03
N TYR A 102 -4.41 -16.33 -4.53
CA TYR A 102 -4.73 -17.76 -4.67
C TYR A 102 -5.45 -18.12 -5.97
N GLU A 103 -6.18 -17.20 -6.62
CA GLU A 103 -6.87 -17.52 -7.89
C GLU A 103 -5.94 -17.50 -9.11
N VAL A 104 -4.82 -16.78 -9.04
CA VAL A 104 -3.82 -16.70 -10.13
C VAL A 104 -2.84 -17.88 -10.09
N ALA A 105 -2.68 -18.56 -8.95
CA ALA A 105 -1.78 -19.72 -8.81
C ALA A 105 -2.43 -21.06 -9.22
N GLU A 106 -3.76 -21.12 -9.36
CA GLU A 106 -4.52 -22.32 -9.77
C GLU A 106 -5.17 -22.22 -11.16
N SER A 107 -4.91 -21.15 -11.93
CA SER A 107 -5.46 -20.94 -13.28
C SER A 107 -4.45 -21.20 -14.40
#